data_AF-A0A2G8Y7Y5-F1
#
_entry.id   AF-A0A2G8Y7Y5-F1
#
_cell.length_a   1.000
_cell.length_b   1.000
_cell.length_c   1.000
_cell.angle_alpha   90.00
_cell.angle_beta   90.00
_cell.angle_gamma   90.00
#
_symmetry.space_group_name_H-M   'P 1'
#
loop_
_entity.id
_entity.type
_entity.pdbx_description
1 polymer ?
#
loop_
_entity_poly.entity_id
_entity_poly.type
_entity_poly.pdbx_seq_one_letter_code
_entity_poly.pdbx_strand_id
1 'polypeptide(L)'
;MQQLRRLNFFDSLLVQRPSQESKKDFRPPSSSAFSHPQLQPHGATAQPTGPPPLLPPDVVCAAGTPSQLWIGDARGRAHIFTDERFLSPIEIPVFSRGFLSMHAAADAHCIVCVGRDSVEPGASASSLPPRTGQPASSAHAAERAVWKYKSFSTLQVDARGLPVLLREATLFARVPEQVLTCSDINGPFTMLAGGTEAAGVCLFRGDLLRERTCRLRFIKENDLPVTAVRFLAPSASRVSEENEDRRFHLLVATPQGIAVHAVPGKGEPEVTYRDDLAGLPSPLLTAQLLSPNQAAVQQGEGIFCLDARAGNLWALPVDGCCMQLASHKHYLISVSASAEETCSGSPVSAPSQECFLTIFRANPDTRFVAFCCSFPRVAHIVSALDSLYVICRDDSGGSILFELREKGIGDRLNILLRKRLFDWAADIVIQEGQPKSTLQEVYRVHADWLYEKRALDKALRMYIKTIGALEPSYVIEKFLHCQRLWLLALYLLHLHRCGRASQQHTLLFFKCAAKLKDENLFSAFLDDPSISRDAILPAAIQECRAN
;
A
#
# COMPACT_ATOMS: atom_id res chain seq x y z
N MET A 1 19.25 17.75 2.10
CA MET A 1 18.01 17.20 1.50
C MET A 1 16.85 18.16 1.77
N GLN A 2 15.92 18.37 0.84
CA GLN A 2 14.73 19.21 1.10
C GLN A 2 13.83 18.53 2.13
N GLN A 3 13.46 19.26 3.18
CA GLN A 3 12.49 18.78 4.16
C GLN A 3 11.13 18.60 3.49
N LEU A 4 10.62 17.36 3.45
CA LEU A 4 9.31 17.07 2.89
C LEU A 4 8.22 17.75 3.73
N ARG A 5 7.22 18.33 3.06
CA ARG A 5 6.07 18.92 3.75
C ARG A 5 5.30 17.83 4.49
N ARG A 6 4.90 18.09 5.73
CA ARG A 6 4.07 17.19 6.54
C ARG A 6 2.60 17.60 6.44
N LEU A 7 1.75 16.66 6.06
CA LEU A 7 0.30 16.74 5.99
C LEU A 7 -0.29 15.69 6.94
N ASN A 8 -1.59 15.81 7.24
CA ASN A 8 -2.29 14.90 8.17
C ASN A 8 -3.46 14.21 7.45
N PHE A 9 -3.13 13.20 6.63
CA PHE A 9 -4.07 12.49 5.76
C PHE A 9 -4.63 11.21 6.39
N PHE A 10 -4.14 10.81 7.55
CA PHE A 10 -4.57 9.61 8.24
C PHE A 10 -5.00 9.97 9.66
N ASP A 11 -5.98 9.23 10.17
CA ASP A 11 -6.32 9.22 11.59
C ASP A 11 -5.86 7.88 12.19
N SER A 12 -5.32 7.93 13.40
CA SER A 12 -4.88 6.74 14.14
C SER A 12 -5.94 6.37 15.16
N LEU A 13 -6.42 5.12 15.09
CA LEU A 13 -7.46 4.58 15.93
C LEU A 13 -6.95 3.29 16.57
N LEU A 14 -7.01 3.21 17.90
CA LEU A 14 -6.72 1.97 18.62
C LEU A 14 -7.90 1.00 18.43
N VAL A 15 -7.63 -0.19 17.90
CA VAL A 15 -8.66 -1.20 17.68
C VAL A 15 -8.97 -1.90 18.99
N GLN A 16 -10.20 -1.78 19.46
CA GLN A 16 -10.71 -2.45 20.65
C GLN A 16 -11.96 -3.24 20.31
N ARG A 17 -12.18 -4.38 20.97
CA ARG A 17 -13.47 -5.06 20.87
C ARG A 17 -14.53 -4.14 21.48
N PRO A 18 -15.69 -3.96 20.84
CA PRO A 18 -16.80 -3.23 21.45
C PRO A 18 -17.14 -3.90 22.78
N SER A 19 -17.25 -3.09 23.83
CA SER A 19 -17.69 -3.53 25.14
C SER A 19 -19.04 -4.22 24.98
N GLN A 20 -19.15 -5.48 25.43
CA GLN A 20 -20.46 -6.11 25.56
C GLN A 20 -21.25 -5.30 26.59
N GLU A 21 -22.13 -4.40 26.13
CA GLU A 21 -23.16 -3.86 27.00
C GLU A 21 -23.95 -5.05 27.53
N SER A 22 -23.84 -5.28 28.83
CA SER A 22 -24.61 -6.30 29.53
C SER A 22 -26.08 -6.10 29.15
N LYS A 23 -26.67 -7.11 28.48
CA LYS A 23 -28.14 -7.26 28.48
C LYS A 23 -28.56 -7.25 29.95
N LYS A 24 -29.04 -6.11 30.44
CA LYS A 24 -29.70 -6.04 31.74
C LYS A 24 -30.99 -6.82 31.58
N ASP A 25 -30.96 -8.08 32.02
CA ASP A 25 -32.16 -8.87 32.24
C ASP A 25 -33.09 -8.06 33.17
N PHE A 26 -34.18 -7.57 32.61
CA PHE A 26 -35.25 -6.95 33.36
C PHE A 26 -35.97 -8.06 34.14
N ARG A 27 -35.54 -8.31 35.39
CA ARG A 27 -36.34 -9.09 36.35
C ARG A 27 -37.17 -8.12 37.19
N PRO A 28 -38.49 -8.32 37.33
CA PRO A 28 -39.33 -7.51 38.21
C PRO A 28 -39.03 -7.86 39.67
N PRO A 29 -39.26 -6.93 40.63
CA PRO A 29 -38.97 -7.20 42.03
C PRO A 29 -40.12 -7.99 42.65
N SER A 30 -39.81 -9.12 43.27
CA SER A 30 -40.70 -9.77 44.24
C SER A 30 -40.06 -9.76 45.62
N SER A 31 -40.89 -9.43 46.59
CA SER A 31 -40.64 -9.10 48.00
C SER A 31 -40.27 -10.28 48.90
N SER A 32 -39.50 -9.94 49.94
CA SER A 32 -39.45 -10.47 51.33
C SER A 32 -39.14 -11.96 51.58
N ALA A 33 -38.08 -12.27 52.34
CA ALA A 33 -38.10 -12.42 53.81
C ALA A 33 -36.80 -13.07 54.35
N PHE A 34 -36.55 -12.86 55.64
CA PHE A 34 -35.37 -13.13 56.48
C PHE A 34 -34.89 -14.59 56.60
N SER A 35 -33.56 -14.79 56.71
CA SER A 35 -32.90 -15.57 57.78
C SER A 35 -31.35 -15.48 57.74
N HIS A 36 -30.72 -15.54 58.92
CA HIS A 36 -29.33 -15.22 59.31
C HIS A 36 -28.29 -16.36 59.09
N PRO A 37 -26.98 -16.21 59.44
CA PRO A 37 -25.84 -16.59 58.61
C PRO A 37 -25.14 -17.91 59.00
N GLN A 38 -24.43 -18.52 58.04
CA GLN A 38 -23.41 -19.54 58.33
C GLN A 38 -22.12 -19.30 57.52
N LEU A 39 -21.00 -19.55 58.21
CA LEU A 39 -19.62 -19.23 57.90
C LEU A 39 -19.06 -19.84 56.61
N GLN A 40 -18.12 -19.11 56.00
CA GLN A 40 -17.21 -19.57 54.94
C GLN A 40 -16.32 -20.75 55.40
N PRO A 41 -15.67 -21.44 54.45
CA PRO A 41 -14.26 -21.12 54.25
C PRO A 41 -13.85 -20.93 52.78
N HIS A 42 -12.87 -20.05 52.63
CA HIS A 42 -11.99 -19.77 51.49
C HIS A 42 -12.07 -20.65 50.22
N GLY A 43 -12.26 -19.98 49.08
CA GLY A 43 -11.94 -20.52 47.76
C GLY A 43 -11.77 -19.39 46.75
N ALA A 44 -10.50 -19.13 46.38
CA ALA A 44 -10.00 -18.37 45.23
C ALA A 44 -10.81 -17.16 44.75
N THR A 45 -10.29 -15.96 45.01
CA THR A 45 -10.58 -14.75 44.21
C THR A 45 -10.27 -15.04 42.74
N ALA A 46 -11.29 -15.40 41.96
CA ALA A 46 -11.23 -15.34 40.52
C ALA A 46 -11.02 -13.88 40.14
N GLN A 47 -9.84 -13.56 39.59
CA GLN A 47 -9.64 -12.29 38.90
C GLN A 47 -10.74 -12.16 37.84
N PRO A 48 -11.33 -10.96 37.64
CA PRO A 48 -12.23 -10.75 36.52
C PRO A 48 -11.42 -11.00 35.26
N THR A 49 -11.66 -12.14 34.61
CA THR A 49 -11.08 -12.46 33.31
C THR A 49 -11.58 -11.40 32.33
N GLY A 50 -10.74 -10.41 32.06
CA GLY A 50 -10.99 -9.44 31.00
C GLY A 50 -11.26 -10.18 29.68
N PRO A 51 -11.88 -9.51 28.70
CA PRO A 51 -12.07 -10.10 27.38
C PRO A 51 -10.73 -10.64 26.86
N PRO A 52 -10.70 -11.83 26.23
CA PRO A 52 -9.46 -12.38 25.71
C PRO A 52 -8.79 -11.39 24.76
N PRO A 53 -7.45 -11.34 24.68
CA PRO A 53 -6.75 -10.37 23.84
C PRO A 53 -7.23 -10.43 22.39
N LEU A 54 -7.22 -9.28 21.70
CA LEU A 54 -7.69 -9.15 20.32
C LEU A 54 -6.86 -10.02 19.37
N LEU A 55 -5.53 -9.98 19.56
CA LEU A 55 -4.53 -10.66 18.76
C LEU A 55 -3.81 -11.73 19.60
N PRO A 56 -3.27 -12.78 18.95
CA PRO A 56 -2.35 -13.69 19.63
C PRO A 56 -1.09 -12.94 20.10
N PRO A 57 -0.46 -13.34 21.21
CA PRO A 57 0.72 -12.65 21.75
C PRO A 57 1.93 -12.74 20.80
N ASP A 58 2.13 -13.89 20.16
CA ASP A 58 3.31 -14.18 19.33
C ASP A 58 3.01 -14.06 17.83
N VAL A 59 2.68 -12.86 17.35
CA VAL A 59 2.46 -12.62 15.91
C VAL A 59 3.79 -12.74 15.13
N VAL A 60 3.85 -13.70 14.20
CA VAL A 60 5.02 -13.97 13.36
C VAL A 60 4.91 -13.33 11.99
N CYS A 61 3.73 -13.34 11.39
CA CYS A 61 3.51 -12.72 10.09
C CYS A 61 2.06 -12.29 9.92
N ALA A 62 1.82 -11.36 9.00
CA ALA A 62 0.50 -10.91 8.64
C ALA A 62 0.41 -10.71 7.13
N ALA A 63 -0.78 -10.95 6.57
CA ALA A 63 -1.11 -10.67 5.18
C ALA A 63 -2.53 -10.11 5.11
N GLY A 64 -2.80 -9.29 4.11
CA GLY A 64 -4.08 -8.64 3.96
C GLY A 64 -4.59 -8.66 2.54
N THR A 65 -5.91 -8.62 2.43
CA THR A 65 -6.65 -8.41 1.19
C THR A 65 -7.66 -7.29 1.43
N PRO A 66 -8.32 -6.74 0.39
CA PRO A 66 -9.39 -5.76 0.56
C PRO A 66 -10.51 -6.21 1.51
N SER A 67 -10.72 -7.52 1.70
CA SER A 67 -11.83 -8.06 2.48
C SER A 67 -11.43 -8.87 3.72
N GLN A 68 -10.14 -9.13 3.93
CA GLN A 68 -9.67 -10.01 5.02
C GLN A 68 -8.30 -9.60 5.55
N LEU A 69 -8.11 -9.70 6.86
CA LEU A 69 -6.82 -9.63 7.54
C LEU A 69 -6.45 -11.02 8.09
N TRP A 70 -5.26 -11.52 7.74
CA TRP A 70 -4.72 -12.80 8.18
C TRP A 70 -3.50 -12.58 9.08
N ILE A 71 -3.49 -13.22 10.25
CA ILE A 71 -2.43 -13.10 11.25
C ILE A 71 -1.96 -14.50 11.66
N GLY A 72 -0.67 -14.76 11.56
CA GLY A 72 -0.07 -16.05 11.87
C GLY A 72 0.66 -15.99 13.19
N ASP A 73 0.35 -16.92 14.09
CA ASP A 73 1.03 -17.06 15.38
C ASP A 73 2.26 -17.99 15.30
N ALA A 74 3.13 -17.91 16.29
CA ALA A 74 4.32 -18.78 16.39
C ALA A 74 4.00 -20.28 16.51
N ARG A 75 2.75 -20.65 16.80
CA ARG A 75 2.29 -22.04 16.91
C ARG A 75 1.78 -22.60 15.58
N GLY A 76 1.84 -21.81 14.50
CA GLY A 76 1.40 -22.24 13.18
C GLY A 76 -0.11 -22.16 12.95
N ARG A 77 -0.85 -21.38 13.76
CA ARG A 77 -2.27 -21.10 13.52
C ARG A 77 -2.46 -19.72 12.88
N ALA A 78 -3.40 -19.66 11.94
CA ALA A 78 -3.85 -18.40 11.34
C ALA A 78 -5.14 -17.93 12.00
N HIS A 79 -5.19 -16.64 12.29
CA HIS A 79 -6.33 -15.89 12.83
C HIS A 79 -6.81 -14.94 11.74
N ILE A 80 -8.06 -15.09 11.31
CA ILE A 80 -8.60 -14.40 10.13
C ILE A 80 -9.75 -13.51 10.54
N PHE A 81 -9.63 -12.23 10.20
CA PHE A 81 -10.65 -11.22 10.42
C PHE A 81 -11.25 -10.79 9.09
N THR A 82 -12.57 -10.85 8.99
CA THR A 82 -13.33 -10.52 7.76
C THR A 82 -14.09 -9.19 7.89
N ASP A 83 -14.05 -8.55 9.06
CA ASP A 83 -14.68 -7.27 9.31
C ASP A 83 -13.82 -6.37 10.19
N GLU A 84 -14.10 -5.07 10.14
CA GLU A 84 -13.42 -4.03 10.93
C GLU A 84 -13.81 -4.05 12.42
N ARG A 85 -14.71 -4.95 12.85
CA ARG A 85 -15.18 -5.02 14.24
C ARG A 85 -14.32 -5.95 15.10
N PHE A 86 -13.53 -6.82 14.48
CA PHE A 86 -12.58 -7.73 15.14
C PHE A 86 -13.18 -8.55 16.29
N LEU A 87 -14.45 -8.93 16.16
CA LEU A 87 -15.23 -9.57 17.22
C LEU A 87 -14.76 -11.00 17.51
N SER A 88 -14.68 -11.83 16.46
CA SER A 88 -14.29 -13.24 16.58
C SER A 88 -13.49 -13.65 15.33
N PRO A 89 -12.18 -13.90 15.45
CA PRO A 89 -11.41 -14.40 14.32
C PRO A 89 -11.82 -15.83 13.97
N ILE A 90 -11.73 -16.17 12.69
CA ILE A 90 -11.70 -17.56 12.26
C ILE A 90 -10.30 -18.09 12.53
N GLU A 91 -10.20 -19.15 13.35
CA GLU A 91 -8.93 -19.79 13.69
C GLU A 91 -8.75 -21.09 12.93
N ILE A 92 -7.63 -21.25 12.23
CA ILE A 92 -7.29 -22.49 11.52
C ILE A 92 -5.83 -22.91 11.81
N PRO A 93 -5.58 -24.22 12.05
CA PRO A 93 -4.22 -24.74 12.06
C PRO A 93 -3.68 -24.78 10.63
N VAL A 94 -2.56 -24.10 10.39
CA VAL A 94 -1.90 -24.08 9.07
C VAL A 94 -0.66 -24.95 9.09
N PHE A 95 0.21 -24.80 10.08
CA PHE A 95 1.47 -25.52 10.19
C PHE A 95 1.62 -26.15 11.58
N SER A 96 2.34 -27.28 11.67
CA SER A 96 2.61 -27.91 12.96
C SER A 96 3.82 -27.34 13.72
N ARG A 97 4.72 -26.62 13.02
CA ARG A 97 5.86 -25.93 13.65
C ARG A 97 5.70 -24.42 13.71
N GLY A 98 5.34 -23.79 12.59
CA GLY A 98 5.22 -22.34 12.53
C GLY A 98 5.33 -21.76 11.11
N PHE A 99 5.02 -20.47 11.01
CA PHE A 99 5.13 -19.70 9.78
C PHE A 99 6.55 -19.16 9.57
N LEU A 100 6.92 -18.99 8.30
CA LEU A 100 7.95 -18.05 7.86
C LEU A 100 7.30 -16.73 7.43
N SER A 101 6.25 -16.82 6.61
CA SER A 101 5.61 -15.64 6.02
C SER A 101 4.23 -15.98 5.45
N MET A 102 3.44 -14.94 5.24
CA MET A 102 2.18 -14.99 4.50
C MET A 102 2.15 -13.90 3.44
N HIS A 103 1.58 -14.23 2.27
CA HIS A 103 1.51 -13.32 1.13
C HIS A 103 0.14 -13.39 0.46
N ALA A 104 -0.35 -12.26 -0.02
CA ALA A 104 -1.59 -12.20 -0.79
C ALA A 104 -1.30 -12.29 -2.30
N ALA A 105 -1.80 -13.34 -2.94
CA ALA A 105 -1.81 -13.47 -4.39
C ALA A 105 -3.11 -12.88 -4.93
N ALA A 106 -3.11 -11.56 -5.18
CA ALA A 106 -4.33 -10.82 -5.52
C ALA A 106 -5.01 -11.35 -6.80
N ASP A 107 -4.22 -11.63 -7.85
CA ASP A 107 -4.74 -12.11 -9.15
C ASP A 107 -5.22 -13.57 -9.08
N ALA A 108 -4.68 -14.36 -8.14
CA ALA A 108 -5.08 -15.74 -7.91
C ALA A 108 -6.16 -15.90 -6.82
N HIS A 109 -6.59 -14.80 -6.20
CA HIS A 109 -7.59 -14.76 -5.12
C HIS A 109 -7.31 -15.76 -3.98
N CYS A 110 -6.07 -15.78 -3.51
CA CYS A 110 -5.66 -16.64 -2.40
C CYS A 110 -4.61 -16.00 -1.49
N ILE A 111 -4.61 -16.42 -0.22
CA ILE A 111 -3.48 -16.20 0.70
C ILE A 111 -2.56 -17.42 0.63
N VAL A 112 -1.27 -17.18 0.47
CA VAL A 112 -0.24 -18.23 0.47
C VAL A 112 0.55 -18.12 1.76
N CYS A 113 0.47 -19.17 2.57
CA CYS A 113 1.25 -19.32 3.79
C CYS A 113 2.49 -20.17 3.49
N VAL A 114 3.66 -19.75 3.95
CA VAL A 114 4.92 -20.52 3.86
C VAL A 114 5.40 -20.81 5.27
N GLY A 115 5.74 -22.07 5.55
CA GLY A 115 6.09 -22.51 6.90
C GLY A 115 6.61 -23.93 6.95
N ARG A 116 6.72 -24.46 8.17
CA ARG A 116 7.29 -25.79 8.43
C ARG A 116 6.27 -26.74 9.04
N ASP A 117 6.22 -27.97 8.53
CA ASP A 117 5.47 -29.08 9.11
C ASP A 117 6.44 -30.17 9.60
N SER A 118 6.12 -30.79 10.72
CA SER A 118 6.72 -32.05 11.17
C SER A 118 6.50 -33.14 10.13
N VAL A 119 7.53 -33.94 9.85
CA VAL A 119 7.40 -35.14 9.02
C VAL A 119 6.75 -36.23 9.86
N GLU A 120 5.58 -36.70 9.44
CA GLU A 120 4.97 -37.88 10.07
C GLU A 120 5.87 -39.11 9.88
N PRO A 121 6.09 -39.93 10.93
CA PRO A 121 7.06 -41.03 10.91
C PRO A 121 6.71 -42.24 10.00
N GLY A 122 5.84 -42.09 8.99
CA GLY A 122 5.36 -43.20 8.14
C GLY A 122 5.47 -43.03 6.62
N ALA A 123 5.86 -41.87 6.09
CA ALA A 123 5.67 -41.56 4.65
C ALA A 123 6.91 -41.71 3.75
N SER A 124 8.08 -42.12 4.26
CA SER A 124 9.28 -42.34 3.43
C SER A 124 10.08 -43.57 3.85
N ALA A 125 9.47 -44.75 3.74
CA ALA A 125 10.23 -45.99 3.68
C ALA A 125 10.70 -46.26 2.24
N SER A 126 11.77 -45.58 1.80
CA SER A 126 12.68 -46.15 0.80
C SER A 126 13.94 -46.60 1.53
N SER A 127 14.05 -47.92 1.67
CA SER A 127 15.03 -48.69 2.41
C SER A 127 16.50 -48.39 2.07
N LEU A 128 17.29 -48.07 3.09
CA LEU A 128 18.67 -48.50 3.26
C LEU A 128 18.96 -48.54 4.77
N PRO A 129 19.43 -49.67 5.35
CA PRO A 129 19.70 -49.74 6.78
C PRO A 129 20.98 -48.93 7.11
N PRO A 130 21.00 -48.17 8.22
CA PRO A 130 22.21 -47.53 8.68
C PRO A 130 23.21 -48.58 9.17
N ARG A 131 24.48 -48.44 8.75
CA ARG A 131 25.58 -49.25 9.25
C ARG A 131 25.80 -48.96 10.74
N THR A 132 25.92 -50.02 11.51
CA THR A 132 26.10 -50.04 12.97
C THR A 132 27.39 -49.37 13.41
N GLY A 133 27.30 -48.53 14.46
CA GLY A 133 28.41 -48.23 15.36
C GLY A 133 28.71 -46.74 15.55
N GLN A 134 27.90 -46.03 16.33
CA GLN A 134 28.33 -44.85 17.11
C GLN A 134 27.31 -44.61 18.25
N PRO A 135 27.77 -44.20 19.45
CA PRO A 135 26.92 -44.10 20.63
C PRO A 135 25.94 -42.93 20.52
N ALA A 136 24.69 -43.17 20.91
CA ALA A 136 23.61 -42.20 20.88
C ALA A 136 23.85 -41.08 21.90
N SER A 137 24.13 -39.87 21.41
CA SER A 137 23.96 -38.65 22.20
C SER A 137 22.46 -38.27 22.19
N SER A 138 21.87 -38.27 23.37
CA SER A 138 20.44 -38.14 23.65
C SER A 138 19.86 -36.72 23.46
N ALA A 139 20.28 -35.99 22.43
CA ALA A 139 19.79 -34.63 22.13
C ALA A 139 19.48 -34.35 20.65
N HIS A 140 19.71 -35.30 19.73
CA HIS A 140 19.59 -35.08 18.29
C HIS A 140 18.44 -35.82 17.57
N ALA A 141 17.47 -36.35 18.30
CA ALA A 141 16.17 -36.72 17.72
C ALA A 141 15.30 -35.46 17.49
N ALA A 142 15.84 -34.44 16.82
CA ALA A 142 15.04 -33.35 16.32
C ALA A 142 14.18 -33.90 15.19
N GLU A 143 12.89 -34.13 15.48
CA GLU A 143 11.88 -34.46 14.48
C GLU A 143 12.08 -33.62 13.22
N ARG A 144 12.45 -34.28 12.12
CA ARG A 144 12.66 -33.63 10.82
C ARG A 144 11.41 -32.83 10.47
N ALA A 145 11.57 -31.54 10.23
CA ALA A 145 10.51 -30.66 9.73
C ALA A 145 10.81 -30.34 8.26
N VAL A 146 9.76 -30.20 7.44
CA VAL A 146 9.86 -29.90 6.02
C VAL A 146 9.21 -28.57 5.67
N TRP A 147 9.78 -27.89 4.69
CA TRP A 147 9.20 -26.66 4.15
C TRP A 147 8.00 -26.93 3.24
N LYS A 148 6.89 -26.25 3.52
CA LYS A 148 5.67 -26.31 2.71
C LYS A 148 5.13 -24.91 2.44
N TYR A 149 4.35 -24.82 1.36
CA TYR A 149 3.36 -23.75 1.22
C TYR A 149 1.95 -24.33 1.26
N LYS A 150 1.02 -23.56 1.81
CA LYS A 150 -0.42 -23.83 1.83
C LYS A 150 -1.15 -22.61 1.34
N SER A 151 -1.97 -22.75 0.30
CA SER A 151 -2.76 -21.65 -0.26
C SER A 151 -4.25 -21.81 0.07
N PHE A 152 -4.85 -20.74 0.56
CA PHE A 152 -6.25 -20.70 0.98
C PHE A 152 -7.01 -19.68 0.13
N SER A 153 -8.21 -20.04 -0.31
CA SER A 153 -9.06 -19.14 -1.08
C SER A 153 -9.51 -17.95 -0.24
N THR A 154 -9.48 -16.76 -0.81
CA THR A 154 -10.06 -15.57 -0.19
C THR A 154 -11.54 -15.38 -0.55
N LEU A 155 -12.05 -16.18 -1.48
CA LEU A 155 -13.43 -16.09 -2.00
C LEU A 155 -14.29 -17.29 -1.56
N GLN A 156 -13.72 -18.49 -1.53
CA GLN A 156 -14.44 -19.73 -1.26
C GLN A 156 -14.29 -20.14 0.20
N VAL A 157 -15.42 -20.46 0.83
CA VAL A 157 -15.50 -21.02 2.18
C VAL A 157 -16.14 -22.40 2.17
N ASP A 158 -15.74 -23.26 3.11
CA ASP A 158 -16.33 -24.59 3.31
C ASP A 158 -17.70 -24.51 4.01
N ALA A 159 -18.34 -25.66 4.23
CA ALA A 159 -19.64 -25.74 4.91
C ALA A 159 -19.63 -25.21 6.36
N ARG A 160 -18.44 -25.03 6.97
CA ARG A 160 -18.25 -24.48 8.32
C ARG A 160 -17.87 -23.00 8.29
N GLY A 161 -17.80 -22.39 7.11
CA GLY A 161 -17.38 -21.00 6.93
C GLY A 161 -15.87 -20.79 6.98
N LEU A 162 -15.07 -21.86 6.91
CA LEU A 162 -13.60 -21.77 6.90
C LEU A 162 -13.11 -21.55 5.46
N PRO A 163 -12.03 -20.78 5.23
CA PRO A 163 -11.43 -20.65 3.91
C PRO A 163 -11.03 -22.01 3.31
N VAL A 164 -11.39 -22.25 2.05
CA VAL A 164 -11.04 -23.50 1.36
C VAL A 164 -9.53 -23.57 1.12
N LEU A 165 -8.89 -24.65 1.58
CA LEU A 165 -7.52 -24.98 1.21
C LEU A 165 -7.47 -25.36 -0.28
N LEU A 166 -6.88 -24.50 -1.10
CA LEU A 166 -6.74 -24.71 -2.54
C LEU A 166 -5.59 -25.67 -2.85
N ARG A 167 -4.46 -25.50 -2.14
CA ARG A 167 -3.25 -26.28 -2.41
C ARG A 167 -2.37 -26.41 -1.18
N GLU A 168 -1.76 -27.58 -1.03
CA GLU A 168 -0.61 -27.81 -0.16
C GLU A 168 0.49 -28.52 -0.97
N ALA A 169 1.73 -28.06 -0.83
CA ALA A 169 2.88 -28.76 -1.40
C ALA A 169 4.18 -28.51 -0.62
N THR A 170 5.05 -29.53 -0.64
CA THR A 170 6.41 -29.48 -0.08
C THR A 170 7.37 -28.84 -1.07
N LEU A 171 8.13 -27.84 -0.63
CA LEU A 171 9.03 -27.04 -1.48
C LEU A 171 10.26 -27.86 -1.94
N PHE A 172 10.96 -28.51 -1.02
CA PHE A 172 12.22 -29.23 -1.31
C PHE A 172 12.02 -30.74 -1.46
N ALA A 173 10.92 -31.20 -2.06
CA ALA A 173 10.58 -32.62 -2.10
C ALA A 173 11.60 -33.51 -2.86
N ARG A 174 12.37 -32.93 -3.80
CA ARG A 174 13.30 -33.66 -4.69
C ARG A 174 14.76 -33.17 -4.60
N VAL A 175 15.02 -32.23 -3.71
CA VAL A 175 16.34 -31.59 -3.55
C VAL A 175 16.68 -31.48 -2.06
N PRO A 176 17.95 -31.31 -1.69
CA PRO A 176 18.31 -31.05 -0.31
C PRO A 176 17.60 -29.81 0.22
N GLU A 177 17.06 -29.90 1.44
CA GLU A 177 16.40 -28.76 2.09
C GLU A 177 17.36 -27.58 2.24
N GLN A 178 16.83 -26.38 1.98
CA GLN A 178 17.50 -25.13 2.25
C GLN A 178 16.82 -24.42 3.43
N VAL A 179 17.58 -23.63 4.18
CA VAL A 179 17.02 -22.76 5.22
C VAL A 179 16.58 -21.45 4.56
N LEU A 180 15.27 -21.22 4.54
CA LEU A 180 14.67 -20.00 4.01
C LEU A 180 14.65 -18.89 5.08
N THR A 181 15.10 -17.70 4.71
CA THR A 181 15.12 -16.48 5.56
C THR A 181 13.97 -15.53 5.26
N CYS A 182 13.60 -15.43 3.99
CA CYS A 182 12.53 -14.58 3.50
C CYS A 182 11.85 -15.26 2.31
N SER A 183 10.64 -14.85 1.97
CA SER A 183 9.98 -15.28 0.75
C SER A 183 9.07 -14.20 0.20
N ASP A 184 8.71 -14.34 -1.07
CA ASP A 184 7.74 -13.49 -1.75
C ASP A 184 7.12 -14.26 -2.93
N ILE A 185 5.96 -13.81 -3.41
CA ILE A 185 5.22 -14.44 -4.52
C ILE A 185 4.77 -13.39 -5.53
N ASN A 186 4.48 -13.82 -6.76
CA ASN A 186 3.84 -12.93 -7.74
C ASN A 186 2.30 -12.99 -7.64
N GLY A 187 1.63 -11.96 -8.16
CA GLY A 187 0.16 -11.81 -8.10
C GLY A 187 -0.64 -13.02 -8.62
N PRO A 188 -0.29 -13.60 -9.79
CA PRO A 188 -0.94 -14.80 -10.32
C PRO A 188 -0.57 -16.12 -9.62
N PHE A 189 0.32 -16.07 -8.63
CA PHE A 189 0.89 -17.23 -7.94
C PHE A 189 1.44 -18.32 -8.88
N THR A 190 2.19 -17.89 -9.89
CA THR A 190 2.96 -18.76 -10.78
C THR A 190 4.45 -18.85 -10.40
N MET A 191 4.87 -18.04 -9.44
CA MET A 191 6.24 -17.98 -8.94
C MET A 191 6.26 -17.75 -7.44
N LEU A 192 7.15 -18.46 -6.76
CA LEU A 192 7.50 -18.26 -5.34
C LEU A 192 9.02 -18.18 -5.25
N ALA A 193 9.51 -17.12 -4.63
CA ALA A 193 10.94 -16.93 -4.36
C ALA A 193 11.19 -17.08 -2.87
N GLY A 194 12.25 -17.79 -2.49
CA GLY A 194 12.73 -17.91 -1.12
C GLY A 194 14.21 -17.55 -1.04
N GLY A 195 14.56 -16.55 -0.23
CA GLY A 195 15.96 -16.23 0.09
C GLY A 195 16.53 -17.24 1.07
N THR A 196 17.83 -17.52 0.97
CA THR A 196 18.53 -18.51 1.81
C THR A 196 19.67 -17.89 2.63
N GLU A 197 19.99 -18.51 3.77
CA GLU A 197 21.19 -18.15 4.57
C GLU A 197 22.49 -18.55 3.86
N ALA A 198 22.46 -19.65 3.10
CA ALA A 198 23.60 -20.18 2.36
C ALA A 198 23.90 -19.43 1.03
N ALA A 199 23.43 -18.19 0.94
CA ALA A 199 23.68 -17.26 -0.13
C ALA A 199 23.14 -17.66 -1.52
N GLY A 200 21.82 -17.55 -1.67
CA GLY A 200 21.13 -17.74 -2.95
C GLY A 200 19.61 -17.64 -2.82
N VAL A 201 18.93 -17.62 -3.95
CA VAL A 201 17.47 -17.59 -4.05
C VAL A 201 16.96 -18.89 -4.66
N CYS A 202 16.04 -19.54 -3.94
CA CYS A 202 15.25 -20.65 -4.44
C CYS A 202 14.03 -20.11 -5.18
N LEU A 203 13.98 -20.28 -6.49
CA LEU A 203 12.88 -19.81 -7.33
C LEU A 203 12.05 -20.98 -7.84
N PHE A 204 10.85 -21.13 -7.30
CA PHE A 204 9.86 -22.12 -7.70
C PHE A 204 8.96 -21.52 -8.77
N ARG A 205 8.85 -22.19 -9.92
CA ARG A 205 8.06 -21.74 -11.09
C ARG A 205 7.09 -22.81 -11.55
N GLY A 206 5.96 -22.37 -12.07
CA GLY A 206 4.87 -23.21 -12.59
C GLY A 206 3.53 -22.69 -12.08
N ASP A 207 2.41 -23.26 -12.53
CA ASP A 207 1.12 -22.95 -11.90
C ASP A 207 1.08 -23.58 -10.48
N LEU A 208 1.42 -22.80 -9.45
CA LEU A 208 1.58 -23.30 -8.09
C LEU A 208 0.24 -23.66 -7.43
N LEU A 209 -0.90 -23.37 -8.05
CA LEU A 209 -2.20 -23.88 -7.58
C LEU A 209 -2.54 -25.23 -8.18
N ARG A 210 -2.19 -25.46 -9.46
CA ARG A 210 -2.68 -26.62 -10.22
C ARG A 210 -1.63 -27.69 -10.45
N GLU A 211 -0.35 -27.30 -10.60
CA GLU A 211 0.72 -28.24 -10.92
C GLU A 211 1.13 -29.08 -9.70
N ARG A 212 1.33 -30.38 -9.96
CA ARG A 212 1.83 -31.32 -8.93
C ARG A 212 3.29 -31.09 -8.58
N THR A 213 4.07 -30.59 -9.54
CA THR A 213 5.50 -30.37 -9.43
C THR A 213 5.83 -29.01 -10.00
N CYS A 214 6.53 -28.18 -9.24
CA CYS A 214 7.09 -26.93 -9.74
C CYS A 214 8.54 -27.14 -10.20
N ARG A 215 9.01 -26.27 -11.08
CA ARG A 215 10.41 -26.20 -11.50
C ARG A 215 11.16 -25.33 -10.51
N LEU A 216 12.14 -25.90 -9.81
CA LEU A 216 13.04 -25.17 -8.94
C LEU A 216 14.28 -24.72 -9.71
N ARG A 217 14.62 -23.43 -9.58
CA ARG A 217 15.88 -22.84 -10.02
C ARG A 217 16.59 -22.23 -8.82
N PHE A 218 17.90 -22.42 -8.75
CA PHE A 218 18.75 -21.77 -7.76
C PHE A 218 19.46 -20.60 -8.43
N ILE A 219 19.25 -19.39 -7.92
CA ILE A 219 19.95 -18.18 -8.35
C ILE A 219 20.98 -17.88 -7.29
N LYS A 220 22.26 -17.98 -7.62
CA LYS A 220 23.36 -17.65 -6.71
C LYS A 220 24.28 -16.66 -7.40
N GLU A 221 24.40 -15.47 -6.82
CA GLU A 221 25.26 -14.41 -7.33
C GLU A 221 26.51 -14.25 -6.47
N ASN A 222 26.31 -14.15 -5.15
CA ASN A 222 27.36 -13.93 -4.16
C ASN A 222 27.24 -14.96 -3.03
N ASP A 223 28.24 -15.00 -2.13
CA ASP A 223 28.25 -15.83 -0.93
C ASP A 223 27.64 -15.13 0.31
N LEU A 224 26.81 -14.10 0.08
CA LEU A 224 26.11 -13.36 1.15
C LEU A 224 24.68 -13.86 1.35
N PRO A 225 24.18 -13.92 2.61
CA PRO A 225 22.81 -14.31 2.90
C PRO A 225 21.81 -13.35 2.25
N VAL A 226 20.68 -13.87 1.80
CA VAL A 226 19.62 -13.05 1.20
C VAL A 226 18.74 -12.47 2.31
N THR A 227 18.65 -11.14 2.38
CA THR A 227 17.86 -10.41 3.39
C THR A 227 16.43 -10.18 2.95
N ALA A 228 16.20 -9.96 1.66
CA ALA A 228 14.86 -9.80 1.11
C ALA A 228 14.79 -10.25 -0.35
N VAL A 229 13.62 -10.76 -0.74
CA VAL A 229 13.23 -11.01 -2.13
C VAL A 229 11.90 -10.34 -2.39
N ARG A 230 11.72 -9.68 -3.53
CA ARG A 230 10.46 -9.00 -3.91
C ARG A 230 10.15 -9.12 -5.39
N PHE A 231 8.97 -9.61 -5.73
CA PHE A 231 8.44 -9.50 -7.09
C PHE A 231 7.91 -8.08 -7.32
N LEU A 232 8.31 -7.49 -8.45
CA LEU A 232 7.88 -6.14 -8.82
C LEU A 232 6.54 -6.20 -9.55
N ALA A 233 5.71 -5.16 -9.38
CA ALA A 233 4.44 -5.07 -10.07
C ALA A 233 4.68 -5.12 -11.58
N PRO A 234 3.99 -5.99 -12.34
CA PRO A 234 4.24 -6.10 -13.78
C PRO A 234 3.80 -4.83 -14.51
N SER A 235 4.55 -4.43 -15.53
CA SER A 235 4.08 -3.39 -16.45
C SER A 235 2.84 -3.86 -17.20
N ALA A 236 1.73 -3.13 -17.08
CA ALA A 236 0.54 -3.32 -17.89
C ALA A 236 0.75 -2.66 -19.27
N SER A 237 1.71 -3.15 -20.06
CA SER A 237 1.84 -2.71 -21.45
C SER A 237 0.58 -3.11 -22.21
N ARG A 238 -0.25 -2.11 -22.54
CA ARG A 238 -1.51 -2.22 -23.32
C ARG A 238 -1.27 -2.34 -24.82
N VAL A 239 -0.15 -2.91 -25.26
CA VAL A 239 0.12 -3.13 -26.68
C VAL A 239 0.46 -4.59 -26.87
N SER A 240 -0.30 -5.19 -27.77
CA SER A 240 -0.09 -6.49 -28.42
C SER A 240 1.40 -6.81 -28.64
N GLU A 241 2.02 -7.46 -27.68
CA GLU A 241 3.18 -8.30 -27.93
C GLU A 241 2.69 -9.73 -27.91
N GLU A 242 2.81 -10.37 -29.06
CA GLU A 242 2.53 -11.78 -29.28
C GLU A 242 3.25 -12.62 -28.23
N ASN A 243 2.49 -13.24 -27.31
CA ASN A 243 2.76 -14.48 -26.58
C ASN A 243 4.14 -14.79 -25.94
N GLU A 244 5.18 -13.95 -25.99
CA GLU A 244 6.54 -14.39 -25.66
C GLU A 244 7.22 -13.81 -24.43
N ASP A 245 6.84 -12.68 -23.81
CA ASP A 245 7.59 -12.28 -22.61
C ASP A 245 6.88 -11.33 -21.62
N ARG A 246 5.83 -11.83 -20.95
CA ARG A 246 5.43 -11.25 -19.65
C ARG A 246 6.48 -11.61 -18.61
N ARG A 247 7.63 -10.93 -18.65
CA ARG A 247 8.73 -11.10 -17.68
C ARG A 247 8.32 -10.45 -16.36
N PHE A 248 8.40 -11.22 -15.28
CA PHE A 248 8.33 -10.66 -13.93
C PHE A 248 9.73 -10.17 -13.56
N HIS A 249 9.82 -9.12 -12.76
CA HIS A 249 11.10 -8.72 -12.18
C HIS A 249 11.16 -9.16 -10.73
N LEU A 250 12.28 -9.77 -10.32
CA LEU A 250 12.56 -10.21 -8.96
C LEU A 250 13.74 -9.40 -8.42
N LEU A 251 13.47 -8.56 -7.44
CA LEU A 251 14.49 -7.88 -6.67
C LEU A 251 15.02 -8.79 -5.56
N VAL A 252 16.34 -8.84 -5.43
CA VAL A 252 17.07 -9.60 -4.41
C VAL A 252 17.97 -8.63 -3.67
N ALA A 253 17.87 -8.61 -2.35
CA ALA A 253 18.71 -7.80 -1.48
C ALA A 253 19.60 -8.69 -0.62
N THR A 254 20.84 -8.23 -0.46
CA THR A 254 21.84 -8.80 0.45
C THR A 254 22.34 -7.69 1.39
N PRO A 255 23.13 -7.99 2.44
CA PRO A 255 23.69 -6.96 3.30
C PRO A 255 24.61 -5.97 2.59
N GLN A 256 25.12 -6.28 1.39
CA GLN A 256 26.11 -5.47 0.68
C GLN A 256 25.66 -5.01 -0.71
N GLY A 257 24.40 -5.22 -1.10
CA GLY A 257 23.96 -4.82 -2.43
C GLY A 257 22.60 -5.39 -2.82
N ILE A 258 22.11 -4.90 -3.97
CA ILE A 258 20.86 -5.32 -4.59
C ILE A 258 21.09 -5.81 -6.02
N ALA A 259 20.27 -6.75 -6.45
CA ALA A 259 20.18 -7.18 -7.84
C ALA A 259 18.71 -7.32 -8.25
N VAL A 260 18.40 -7.01 -9.50
CA VAL A 260 17.09 -7.22 -10.09
C VAL A 260 17.24 -8.19 -11.25
N HIS A 261 16.44 -9.25 -11.22
CA HIS A 261 16.40 -10.26 -12.25
C HIS A 261 15.13 -10.15 -13.07
N ALA A 262 15.23 -10.11 -14.39
CA ALA A 262 14.13 -10.45 -15.28
C ALA A 262 13.91 -11.97 -15.25
N VAL A 263 12.73 -12.38 -14.83
CA VAL A 263 12.31 -13.76 -14.65
C VAL A 263 11.30 -14.12 -15.73
N PRO A 264 11.72 -14.81 -16.80
CA PRO A 264 10.79 -15.29 -17.82
C PRO A 264 10.01 -16.50 -17.29
N GLY A 265 8.84 -16.78 -17.89
CA GLY A 265 8.05 -17.96 -17.56
C GLY A 265 8.79 -19.29 -17.85
N LYS A 266 9.65 -19.28 -18.88
CA LYS A 266 10.55 -20.38 -19.26
C LYS A 266 11.93 -19.81 -19.58
N GLY A 267 13.00 -20.52 -19.22
CA GLY A 267 14.38 -20.06 -19.45
C GLY A 267 15.11 -19.62 -18.18
N GLU A 268 16.33 -19.14 -18.33
CA GLU A 268 17.14 -18.64 -17.21
C GLU A 268 16.76 -17.19 -16.86
N PRO A 269 16.74 -16.84 -15.55
CA PRO A 269 16.61 -15.45 -15.15
C PRO A 269 17.86 -14.65 -15.53
N GLU A 270 17.66 -13.41 -15.98
CA GLU A 270 18.71 -12.51 -16.45
C GLU A 270 18.82 -11.31 -15.49
N VAL A 271 20.03 -10.89 -15.15
CA VAL A 271 20.25 -9.70 -14.31
C VAL A 271 20.01 -8.44 -15.16
N THR A 272 19.04 -7.62 -14.78
CA THR A 272 18.73 -6.36 -15.48
C THR A 272 19.32 -5.14 -14.81
N TYR A 273 19.53 -5.22 -13.49
CA TYR A 273 20.14 -4.14 -12.72
C TYR A 273 20.88 -4.74 -11.52
N ARG A 274 22.02 -4.15 -11.15
CA ARG A 274 22.77 -4.50 -9.95
C ARG A 274 23.42 -3.24 -9.38
N ASP A 275 23.43 -3.13 -8.06
CA ASP A 275 24.13 -2.08 -7.34
C ASP A 275 24.87 -2.69 -6.13
N ASP A 276 26.19 -2.54 -6.13
CA ASP A 276 27.08 -3.04 -5.08
C ASP A 276 27.25 -1.94 -4.03
N LEU A 277 26.57 -2.11 -2.91
CA LEU A 277 26.45 -1.15 -1.81
C LEU A 277 27.44 -1.44 -0.68
N ALA A 278 28.65 -1.85 -1.04
CA ALA A 278 29.70 -2.22 -0.11
C ALA A 278 30.08 -1.03 0.81
N GLY A 279 30.14 -1.29 2.13
CA GLY A 279 30.54 -0.30 3.13
C GLY A 279 29.40 0.41 3.87
N LEU A 280 28.14 0.09 3.56
CA LEU A 280 26.99 0.58 4.32
C LEU A 280 26.61 -0.39 5.46
N PRO A 281 26.41 0.10 6.70
CA PRO A 281 26.24 -0.77 7.87
C PRO A 281 24.80 -1.28 8.09
N SER A 282 23.84 -1.02 7.19
CA SER A 282 22.42 -1.31 7.40
C SER A 282 21.91 -2.51 6.58
N PRO A 283 21.04 -3.37 7.15
CA PRO A 283 20.34 -4.38 6.36
C PRO A 283 19.44 -3.68 5.34
N LEU A 284 19.62 -3.99 4.05
CA LEU A 284 18.80 -3.40 2.99
C LEU A 284 17.36 -3.88 3.09
N LEU A 285 16.45 -2.96 3.40
CA LEU A 285 15.01 -3.21 3.46
C LEU A 285 14.36 -2.90 2.12
N THR A 286 13.31 -3.64 1.77
CA THR A 286 12.64 -3.50 0.48
C THR A 286 11.12 -3.55 0.62
N ALA A 287 10.43 -2.70 -0.15
CA ALA A 287 8.98 -2.73 -0.28
C ALA A 287 8.58 -2.58 -1.76
N GLN A 288 7.52 -3.29 -2.15
CA GLN A 288 6.95 -3.19 -3.49
C GLN A 288 6.17 -1.88 -3.62
N LEU A 289 6.38 -1.14 -4.72
CA LEU A 289 5.56 0.02 -5.07
C LEU A 289 4.44 -0.41 -6.03
N LEU A 290 3.34 0.35 -6.02
CA LEU A 290 2.24 0.13 -6.96
C LEU A 290 2.66 0.43 -8.41
N SER A 291 3.63 1.32 -8.59
CA SER A 291 4.21 1.64 -9.90
C SER A 291 4.85 0.40 -10.54
N PRO A 292 4.61 0.16 -11.83
CA PRO A 292 5.13 -1.03 -12.50
C PRO A 292 6.65 -1.03 -12.52
N ASN A 293 7.24 -2.22 -12.34
CA ASN A 293 8.67 -2.48 -12.33
C ASN A 293 9.47 -1.65 -11.32
N GLN A 294 8.83 -1.11 -10.28
CA GLN A 294 9.48 -0.27 -9.29
C GLN A 294 9.43 -0.87 -7.88
N ALA A 295 10.48 -0.60 -7.10
CA ALA A 295 10.59 -0.95 -5.69
C ALA A 295 11.15 0.21 -4.88
N ALA A 296 10.83 0.23 -3.59
CA ALA A 296 11.52 1.05 -2.61
C ALA A 296 12.61 0.22 -1.93
N VAL A 297 13.83 0.76 -1.88
CA VAL A 297 14.99 0.15 -1.21
C VAL A 297 15.53 1.15 -0.20
N GLN A 298 15.60 0.77 1.07
CA GLN A 298 16.27 1.60 2.08
C GLN A 298 17.77 1.39 2.01
N GLN A 299 18.49 2.52 1.96
CA GLN A 299 19.95 2.57 1.91
C GLN A 299 20.43 3.77 2.73
N GLY A 300 21.17 3.52 3.81
CA GLY A 300 21.64 4.58 4.72
C GLY A 300 20.47 5.44 5.24
N GLU A 301 20.58 6.76 5.11
CA GLU A 301 19.57 7.73 5.58
C GLU A 301 18.47 8.04 4.54
N GLY A 302 18.32 7.20 3.51
CA GLY A 302 17.34 7.42 2.44
C GLY A 302 16.60 6.17 2.00
N ILE A 303 15.42 6.36 1.44
CA ILE A 303 14.71 5.32 0.68
C ILE A 303 14.75 5.69 -0.80
N PHE A 304 15.31 4.82 -1.61
CA PHE A 304 15.46 4.98 -3.05
C PHE A 304 14.37 4.23 -3.77
N CYS A 305 13.70 4.90 -4.70
CA CYS A 305 12.84 4.25 -5.67
C CYS A 305 13.69 3.77 -6.83
N LEU A 306 13.66 2.46 -7.04
CA LEU A 306 14.42 1.74 -8.03
C LEU A 306 13.48 1.24 -9.13
N ASP A 307 13.80 1.51 -10.38
CA ASP A 307 13.24 0.83 -11.54
C ASP A 307 14.08 -0.41 -11.90
N ALA A 308 13.41 -1.48 -12.31
CA ALA A 308 14.03 -2.76 -12.63
C ALA A 308 15.14 -2.70 -13.69
N ARG A 309 15.13 -1.68 -14.57
CA ARG A 309 16.10 -1.50 -15.66
C ARG A 309 16.83 -0.17 -15.57
N ALA A 310 16.11 0.92 -15.30
CA ALA A 310 16.71 2.25 -15.24
C ALA A 310 17.50 2.48 -13.94
N GLY A 311 17.31 1.63 -12.93
CA GLY A 311 17.96 1.77 -11.63
C GLY A 311 17.33 2.88 -10.79
N ASN A 312 18.15 3.60 -10.03
CA ASN A 312 17.69 4.64 -9.11
C ASN A 312 16.97 5.79 -9.85
N LEU A 313 15.71 6.04 -9.50
CA LEU A 313 14.88 7.11 -10.08
C LEU A 313 14.86 8.36 -9.20
N TRP A 314 14.51 8.19 -7.92
CA TRP A 314 14.38 9.28 -6.95
C TRP A 314 14.52 8.73 -5.53
N ALA A 315 14.77 9.60 -4.55
CA ALA A 315 14.90 9.22 -3.16
C ALA A 315 13.97 10.04 -2.23
N LEU A 316 13.67 9.46 -1.06
CA LEU A 316 12.99 10.09 0.06
C LEU A 316 13.94 10.12 1.26
N PRO A 317 14.02 11.24 2.00
CA PRO A 317 14.77 11.29 3.26
C PRO A 317 14.08 10.44 4.32
N VAL A 318 14.86 9.70 5.11
CA VAL A 318 14.39 9.02 6.32
C VAL A 318 15.18 9.51 7.51
N ASP A 319 14.45 9.86 8.56
CA ASP A 319 15.04 10.18 9.85
C ASP A 319 15.22 8.87 10.66
N GLY A 320 16.39 8.69 11.28
CA GLY A 320 16.69 7.56 12.17
C GLY A 320 17.06 6.26 11.45
N CYS A 321 17.13 5.17 12.23
CA CYS A 321 17.44 3.85 11.70
C CYS A 321 16.15 3.17 11.22
N CYS A 322 15.98 3.02 9.91
CA CYS A 322 14.81 2.36 9.34
C CYS A 322 14.84 0.87 9.67
N MET A 323 13.78 0.38 10.30
CA MET A 323 13.63 -1.01 10.75
C MET A 323 12.69 -1.81 9.84
N GLN A 324 11.69 -1.16 9.24
CA GLN A 324 10.72 -1.82 8.37
C GLN A 324 10.23 -0.88 7.25
N LEU A 325 9.98 -1.47 6.07
CA LEU A 325 9.27 -0.83 4.97
C LEU A 325 8.01 -1.62 4.61
N ALA A 326 6.95 -0.91 4.27
CA ALA A 326 5.71 -1.48 3.76
C ALA A 326 5.06 -0.53 2.74
N SER A 327 4.08 -1.02 1.99
CA SER A 327 3.29 -0.21 1.06
C SER A 327 1.79 -0.39 1.30
N HIS A 328 1.05 0.69 1.04
CA HIS A 328 -0.40 0.71 1.09
C HIS A 328 -0.92 1.70 0.04
N LYS A 329 -1.66 1.20 -0.96
CA LYS A 329 -2.19 2.02 -2.06
C LYS A 329 -1.07 2.85 -2.71
N HIS A 330 -1.16 4.18 -2.66
CA HIS A 330 -0.17 5.13 -3.20
C HIS A 330 0.85 5.62 -2.17
N TYR A 331 0.96 4.92 -1.04
CA TYR A 331 1.81 5.30 0.08
C TYR A 331 2.90 4.28 0.33
N LEU A 332 4.07 4.80 0.69
CA LEU A 332 5.20 4.05 1.23
C LEU A 332 5.27 4.34 2.73
N ILE A 333 5.42 3.30 3.54
CA ILE A 333 5.47 3.39 4.99
C ILE A 333 6.86 2.98 5.43
N SER A 334 7.48 3.81 6.27
CA SER A 334 8.71 3.46 6.98
C SER A 334 8.46 3.45 8.48
N VAL A 335 9.15 2.55 9.17
CA VAL A 335 9.26 2.54 10.62
C VAL A 335 10.72 2.75 10.96
N SER A 336 11.01 3.78 11.74
CA SER A 336 12.36 4.09 12.18
C SER A 336 12.47 4.10 13.69
N ALA A 337 13.58 3.62 14.23
CA ALA A 337 13.95 3.83 15.63
C ALA A 337 14.76 5.13 15.79
N SER A 338 14.70 5.77 16.96
CA SER A 338 15.56 6.91 17.27
C SER A 338 17.03 6.47 17.35
N ALA A 339 17.94 7.29 16.84
CA ALA A 339 19.36 6.92 16.70
C ALA A 339 20.13 6.90 18.04
N GLU A 340 19.55 7.39 19.14
CA GLU A 340 20.25 7.64 20.41
C GLU A 340 20.62 6.39 21.22
N GLU A 341 20.10 5.20 20.89
CA GLU A 341 20.30 3.99 21.71
C GLU A 341 21.46 3.08 21.27
N THR A 342 22.18 3.38 20.18
CA THR A 342 23.21 2.46 19.65
C THR A 342 24.64 2.70 20.18
N CYS A 343 24.84 3.63 21.13
CA CYS A 343 26.17 4.00 21.61
C CYS A 343 26.26 4.09 23.15
N SER A 344 26.15 2.98 23.86
CA SER A 344 26.95 2.73 25.07
C SER A 344 26.77 1.29 25.57
N GLY A 345 27.88 0.58 25.76
CA GLY A 345 27.88 -0.75 26.36
C GLY A 345 27.51 -0.66 27.84
N SER A 346 26.29 -1.09 28.19
CA SER A 346 25.86 -1.47 29.54
C SER A 346 24.58 -2.31 29.43
N PRO A 347 24.49 -3.53 30.02
CA PRO A 347 23.27 -4.33 29.98
C PRO A 347 22.41 -3.96 31.18
N VAL A 348 21.61 -2.91 31.06
CA VAL A 348 20.59 -2.57 32.06
C VAL A 348 19.31 -2.20 31.32
N SER A 349 18.31 -3.09 31.43
CA SER A 349 16.89 -2.89 31.12
C SER A 349 16.58 -2.36 29.71
N ALA A 350 16.14 -3.26 28.81
CA ALA A 350 15.68 -2.89 27.47
C ALA A 350 14.65 -1.75 27.55
N PRO A 351 14.95 -0.54 27.04
CA PRO A 351 13.97 0.52 26.99
C PRO A 351 12.82 0.09 26.07
N SER A 352 11.61 0.50 26.43
CA SER A 352 10.42 0.42 25.58
C SER A 352 10.71 1.23 24.30
N GLN A 353 11.26 0.58 23.27
CA GLN A 353 11.68 1.26 22.04
C GLN A 353 10.47 1.85 21.32
N GLU A 354 10.27 3.16 21.50
CA GLU A 354 9.33 3.92 20.69
C GLU A 354 9.87 3.99 19.25
N CYS A 355 9.03 3.63 18.29
CA CYS A 355 9.34 3.70 16.88
C CYS A 355 8.53 4.82 16.23
N PHE A 356 9.10 5.53 15.27
CA PHE A 356 8.41 6.52 14.46
C PHE A 356 7.93 5.89 13.16
N LEU A 357 6.62 5.84 12.98
CA LEU A 357 6.00 5.45 11.71
C LEU A 357 5.78 6.70 10.86
N THR A 358 6.29 6.67 9.63
CA THR A 358 6.12 7.75 8.64
C THR A 358 5.48 7.20 7.38
N ILE A 359 4.38 7.82 6.95
CA ILE A 359 3.68 7.51 5.70
C ILE A 359 4.05 8.57 4.68
N PHE A 360 4.73 8.18 3.61
CA PHE A 360 5.09 9.02 2.48
C PHE A 360 4.12 8.81 1.33
N ARG A 361 3.66 9.89 0.69
CA ARG A 361 3.15 9.78 -0.68
C ARG A 361 4.35 9.78 -1.62
N ALA A 362 4.51 8.68 -2.35
CA ALA A 362 5.76 8.31 -3.00
C ALA A 362 5.63 8.35 -4.54
N ASN A 363 5.14 9.47 -5.07
CA ASN A 363 4.98 9.71 -6.51
C ASN A 363 5.96 10.77 -6.99
N PRO A 364 6.59 10.67 -8.17
CA PRO A 364 7.65 11.58 -8.63
C PRO A 364 7.30 13.08 -8.48
N ASP A 365 6.10 13.45 -8.89
CA ASP A 365 5.60 14.84 -8.92
C ASP A 365 5.00 15.30 -7.57
N THR A 366 4.55 14.35 -6.75
CA THR A 366 3.81 14.60 -5.50
C THR A 366 4.42 13.84 -4.32
N ARG A 367 5.52 14.39 -3.77
CA ARG A 367 6.21 13.84 -2.60
C ARG A 367 5.97 14.68 -1.35
N PHE A 368 5.40 14.05 -0.34
CA PHE A 368 5.21 14.66 0.98
C PHE A 368 5.00 13.56 2.04
N VAL A 369 5.12 13.95 3.31
CA VAL A 369 4.78 13.09 4.44
C VAL A 369 3.28 13.23 4.68
N ALA A 370 2.53 12.16 4.45
CA ALA A 370 1.08 12.10 4.59
C ALA A 370 0.63 11.90 6.04
N PHE A 371 1.46 11.26 6.87
CA PHE A 371 1.23 11.04 8.29
C PHE A 371 2.55 10.68 8.99
N CYS A 372 2.69 11.04 10.26
CA CYS A 372 3.82 10.64 11.10
C CYS A 372 3.36 10.58 12.56
N CYS A 373 3.67 9.49 13.26
CA CYS A 373 3.30 9.27 14.66
C CYS A 373 4.27 8.27 15.32
N SER A 374 4.42 8.35 16.65
CA SER A 374 5.15 7.34 17.42
C SER A 374 4.25 6.16 17.78
N PHE A 375 4.82 4.97 17.75
CA PHE A 375 4.16 3.72 18.12
C PHE A 375 5.08 2.90 19.04
N PRO A 376 4.53 2.18 20.03
CA PRO A 376 5.33 1.27 20.84
C PRO A 376 5.70 0.04 20.00
N ARG A 377 7.00 -0.28 19.91
CA ARG A 377 7.52 -1.57 19.40
C ARG A 377 6.72 -2.17 18.23
N VAL A 378 6.74 -1.49 17.08
CA VAL A 378 6.04 -1.94 15.87
C VAL A 378 6.61 -3.29 15.43
N ALA A 379 5.75 -4.30 15.33
CA ALA A 379 6.10 -5.66 14.91
C ALA A 379 5.74 -5.93 13.45
N HIS A 380 4.55 -5.49 13.01
CA HIS A 380 4.08 -5.70 11.64
C HIS A 380 3.27 -4.53 11.13
N ILE A 381 3.36 -4.25 9.83
CA ILE A 381 2.48 -3.34 9.10
C ILE A 381 1.78 -4.13 8.02
N VAL A 382 0.46 -4.02 7.93
CA VAL A 382 -0.34 -4.80 7.00
C VAL A 382 -1.45 -3.96 6.39
N SER A 383 -1.52 -3.97 5.06
CA SER A 383 -2.63 -3.40 4.29
C SER A 383 -3.73 -4.45 4.18
N ALA A 384 -4.87 -4.25 4.85
CA ALA A 384 -6.01 -5.19 4.85
C ALA A 384 -7.32 -4.41 5.02
N LEU A 385 -8.47 -5.01 4.68
CA LEU A 385 -9.79 -4.41 4.92
C LEU A 385 -9.89 -2.95 4.39
N ASP A 386 -9.27 -2.69 3.23
CA ASP A 386 -9.11 -1.36 2.62
C ASP A 386 -8.47 -0.25 3.51
N SER A 387 -7.86 -0.64 4.63
CA SER A 387 -7.20 0.22 5.61
C SER A 387 -5.75 -0.24 5.85
N LEU A 388 -5.02 0.52 6.66
CA LEU A 388 -3.65 0.21 7.05
C LEU A 388 -3.63 -0.14 8.54
N TYR A 389 -3.09 -1.30 8.89
CA TYR A 389 -3.00 -1.72 10.28
C TYR A 389 -1.56 -1.84 10.74
N VAL A 390 -1.33 -1.46 11.99
CA VAL A 390 -0.04 -1.53 12.68
C VAL A 390 -0.20 -2.44 13.90
N ILE A 391 0.58 -3.52 13.92
CA ILE A 391 0.63 -4.46 15.04
C ILE A 391 1.84 -4.09 15.89
N CYS A 392 1.58 -3.73 17.14
CA CYS A 392 2.57 -3.38 18.15
C CYS A 392 2.68 -4.48 19.19
N ARG A 393 3.87 -4.68 19.78
CA ARG A 393 4.00 -5.50 21.00
C ARG A 393 3.88 -4.63 22.24
N ASP A 394 3.06 -5.09 23.16
CA ASP A 394 2.99 -4.55 24.52
C ASP A 394 4.15 -5.06 25.38
N ASP A 395 4.48 -4.33 26.43
CA ASP A 395 5.53 -4.71 27.39
C ASP A 395 5.15 -5.95 28.20
N SER A 396 3.85 -6.22 28.32
CA SER A 396 3.31 -7.46 28.90
C SER A 396 3.45 -8.70 28.01
N GLY A 397 3.95 -8.54 26.78
CA GLY A 397 4.02 -9.60 25.77
C GLY A 397 2.73 -9.79 24.96
N GLY A 398 1.73 -8.94 25.17
CA GLY A 398 0.53 -8.88 24.33
C GLY A 398 0.78 -8.23 22.96
N SER A 399 -0.17 -8.37 22.04
CA SER A 399 -0.18 -7.66 20.76
C SER A 399 -1.32 -6.66 20.69
N ILE A 400 -1.02 -5.43 20.29
CA ILE A 400 -1.96 -4.31 20.15
C ILE A 400 -2.11 -4.00 18.66
N LEU A 401 -3.35 -3.72 18.22
CA LEU A 401 -3.66 -3.38 16.84
C LEU A 401 -4.11 -1.92 16.74
N PHE A 402 -3.45 -1.15 15.88
CA PHE A 402 -3.89 0.19 15.50
C PHE A 402 -4.36 0.18 14.04
N GLU A 403 -5.43 0.89 13.77
CA GLU A 403 -5.90 1.22 12.42
C GLU A 403 -5.46 2.65 12.07
N LEU A 404 -4.77 2.78 10.95
CA LEU A 404 -4.44 4.04 10.30
C LEU A 404 -5.42 4.26 9.15
N ARG A 405 -6.52 4.94 9.45
CA ARG A 405 -7.59 5.19 8.49
C ARG A 405 -7.28 6.39 7.63
N GLU A 406 -7.22 6.19 6.32
CA GLU A 406 -7.06 7.28 5.36
C GLU A 406 -8.31 8.19 5.37
N LYS A 407 -8.09 9.50 5.44
CA LYS A 407 -9.16 10.50 5.35
C LYS A 407 -9.84 10.47 3.99
N GLY A 408 -11.13 10.78 4.00
CA GLY A 408 -11.91 10.93 2.77
C GLY A 408 -11.26 11.94 1.81
N ILE A 409 -11.46 11.75 0.51
CA ILE A 409 -10.88 12.62 -0.53
C ILE A 409 -11.22 14.09 -0.29
N GLY A 410 -12.45 14.40 0.15
CA GLY A 410 -12.87 15.76 0.47
C GLY A 410 -12.02 16.43 1.54
N ASP A 411 -11.72 15.74 2.64
CA ASP A 411 -10.90 16.28 3.73
C ASP A 411 -9.43 16.46 3.31
N ARG A 412 -8.89 15.50 2.56
CA ARG A 412 -7.54 15.59 2.00
C ARG A 412 -7.41 16.77 1.04
N LEU A 413 -8.38 16.97 0.15
CA LEU A 413 -8.42 18.14 -0.73
C LEU A 413 -8.56 19.45 0.07
N ASN A 414 -9.41 19.49 1.09
CA ASN A 414 -9.53 20.65 1.97
C ASN A 414 -8.22 20.99 2.69
N ILE A 415 -7.41 20.00 3.09
CA ILE A 415 -6.08 20.23 3.66
C ILE A 415 -5.14 20.87 2.63
N LEU A 416 -5.11 20.35 1.41
CA LEU A 416 -4.23 20.84 0.34
C LEU A 416 -4.61 22.26 -0.11
N LEU A 417 -5.90 22.50 -0.35
CA LEU A 417 -6.41 23.79 -0.82
C LEU A 417 -6.18 24.89 0.23
N ARG A 418 -6.40 24.61 1.51
CA ARG A 418 -6.10 25.56 2.61
C ARG A 418 -4.61 25.90 2.68
N LYS A 419 -3.74 24.92 2.42
CA LYS A 419 -2.28 25.11 2.37
C LYS A 419 -1.78 25.65 1.03
N ARG A 420 -2.68 25.99 0.09
CA ARG A 420 -2.37 26.51 -1.25
C ARG A 420 -1.52 25.55 -2.11
N LEU A 421 -1.68 24.24 -1.90
CA LEU A 421 -1.01 23.17 -2.65
C LEU A 421 -1.90 22.69 -3.81
N PHE A 422 -2.20 23.59 -4.75
CA PHE A 422 -3.21 23.34 -5.81
C PHE A 422 -2.78 22.28 -6.82
N ASP A 423 -1.51 22.28 -7.24
CA ASP A 423 -1.01 21.31 -8.21
C ASP A 423 -1.08 19.89 -7.61
N TRP A 424 -0.67 19.74 -6.34
CA TRP A 424 -0.79 18.46 -5.63
C TRP A 424 -2.24 18.02 -5.47
N ALA A 425 -3.17 18.95 -5.23
CA ALA A 425 -4.59 18.63 -5.17
C ALA A 425 -5.09 18.11 -6.52
N ALA A 426 -4.72 18.75 -7.64
CA ALA A 426 -5.10 18.32 -8.98
C ALA A 426 -4.51 16.92 -9.30
N ASP A 427 -3.24 16.70 -8.99
CA ASP A 427 -2.56 15.42 -9.20
C ASP A 427 -3.23 14.27 -8.42
N ILE A 428 -3.63 14.52 -7.18
CA ILE A 428 -4.34 13.53 -6.34
C ILE A 428 -5.69 13.15 -6.96
N VAL A 429 -6.47 14.15 -7.40
CA VAL A 429 -7.77 13.93 -8.06
C VAL A 429 -7.61 13.09 -9.33
N ILE A 430 -6.57 13.37 -10.13
CA ILE A 430 -6.29 12.64 -11.37
C ILE A 430 -5.85 11.20 -11.07
N GLN A 431 -4.92 11.01 -10.14
CA GLN A 431 -4.36 9.70 -9.79
C GLN A 431 -5.41 8.75 -9.20
N GLU A 432 -6.34 9.29 -8.39
CA GLU A 432 -7.38 8.50 -7.74
C GLU A 432 -8.66 8.37 -8.60
N GLY A 433 -8.60 8.75 -9.88
CA GLY A 433 -9.69 8.54 -10.85
C GLY A 433 -10.98 9.28 -10.49
N GLN A 434 -10.89 10.40 -9.77
CA GLN A 434 -12.05 11.17 -9.35
C GLN A 434 -12.77 11.82 -10.55
N PRO A 435 -14.08 12.11 -10.44
CA PRO A 435 -14.84 12.68 -11.54
C PRO A 435 -14.28 14.05 -11.95
N LYS A 436 -14.43 14.37 -13.24
CA LYS A 436 -13.93 15.65 -13.82
C LYS A 436 -14.47 16.88 -13.08
N SER A 437 -15.68 16.81 -12.52
CA SER A 437 -16.27 17.88 -11.71
C SER A 437 -15.40 18.24 -10.49
N THR A 438 -14.85 17.24 -9.79
CA THR A 438 -13.95 17.47 -8.63
C THR A 438 -12.67 18.17 -9.07
N LEU A 439 -12.10 17.78 -10.22
CA LEU A 439 -10.90 18.42 -10.77
C LEU A 439 -11.17 19.88 -11.17
N GLN A 440 -12.32 20.14 -11.78
CA GLN A 440 -12.74 21.49 -12.16
C GLN A 440 -12.99 22.38 -10.95
N GLU A 441 -13.48 21.81 -9.84
CA GLU A 441 -13.62 22.54 -8.58
C GLU A 441 -12.26 22.92 -7.98
N VAL A 442 -11.26 22.02 -8.02
CA VAL A 442 -9.88 22.35 -7.62
C VAL A 442 -9.33 23.49 -8.48
N TYR A 443 -9.54 23.47 -9.80
CA TYR A 443 -9.11 24.55 -10.69
C TYR A 443 -9.86 25.86 -10.43
N ARG A 444 -11.15 25.81 -10.07
CA ARG A 444 -11.93 27.00 -9.68
C ARG A 444 -11.33 27.66 -8.44
N VAL A 445 -11.11 26.89 -7.37
CA VAL A 445 -10.54 27.41 -6.11
C VAL A 445 -9.11 27.94 -6.34
N HIS A 446 -8.32 27.29 -7.20
CA HIS A 446 -7.01 27.79 -7.59
C HIS A 446 -7.10 29.12 -8.36
N ALA A 447 -8.03 29.22 -9.32
CA ALA A 447 -8.26 30.43 -10.10
C ALA A 447 -8.74 31.60 -9.22
N ASP A 448 -9.64 31.34 -8.27
CA ASP A 448 -10.14 32.33 -7.31
C ASP A 448 -8.99 32.92 -6.47
N TRP A 449 -8.12 32.06 -5.94
CA TRP A 449 -6.95 32.51 -5.19
C TRP A 449 -5.95 33.32 -6.04
N LEU A 450 -5.70 32.90 -7.29
CA LEU A 450 -4.84 33.67 -8.21
C LEU A 450 -5.45 35.03 -8.56
N TYR A 451 -6.78 35.08 -8.71
CA TYR A 451 -7.54 36.29 -8.97
C TYR A 451 -7.43 37.27 -7.79
N GLU A 452 -7.61 36.78 -6.55
CA GLU A 452 -7.40 37.57 -5.32
C GLU A 452 -5.98 38.13 -5.23
N LYS A 453 -4.98 37.35 -5.65
CA LYS A 453 -3.57 37.78 -5.75
C LYS A 453 -3.26 38.74 -6.89
N ARG A 454 -4.26 39.15 -7.68
CA ARG A 454 -4.11 39.99 -8.88
C ARG A 454 -3.25 39.37 -10.00
N ALA A 455 -3.02 38.06 -9.97
CA ALA A 455 -2.34 37.33 -11.04
C ALA A 455 -3.35 36.90 -12.13
N LEU A 456 -3.95 37.89 -12.80
CA LEU A 456 -5.14 37.71 -13.63
C LEU A 456 -4.93 36.78 -14.83
N ASP A 457 -3.78 36.85 -15.51
CA ASP A 457 -3.46 35.96 -16.64
C ASP A 457 -3.39 34.49 -16.21
N LYS A 458 -2.77 34.22 -15.06
CA LYS A 458 -2.66 32.86 -14.51
C LYS A 458 -4.02 32.36 -14.04
N ALA A 459 -4.82 33.23 -13.40
CA ALA A 459 -6.18 32.92 -12.99
C ALA A 459 -7.04 32.53 -14.21
N LEU A 460 -6.94 33.29 -15.30
CA LEU A 460 -7.69 33.00 -16.52
C LEU A 460 -7.37 31.61 -17.08
N ARG A 461 -6.08 31.24 -17.15
CA ARG A 461 -5.67 29.90 -17.60
C ARG A 461 -6.30 28.79 -16.77
N MET A 462 -6.52 29.01 -15.47
CA MET A 462 -7.19 28.04 -14.61
C MET A 462 -8.71 28.04 -14.82
N TYR A 463 -9.36 29.21 -14.96
CA TYR A 463 -10.79 29.28 -15.30
C TYR A 463 -11.13 28.66 -16.65
N ILE A 464 -10.23 28.73 -17.64
CA ILE A 464 -10.44 28.03 -18.92
C ILE A 464 -10.55 26.51 -18.70
N LYS A 465 -9.80 25.95 -17.74
CA LYS A 465 -9.88 24.52 -17.40
C LYS A 465 -11.18 24.14 -16.68
N THR A 466 -11.97 25.09 -16.18
CA THR A 466 -13.26 24.83 -15.50
C THR A 466 -14.46 24.86 -16.44
N ILE A 467 -14.25 25.20 -17.73
CA ILE A 467 -15.31 25.23 -18.73
C ILE A 467 -16.00 23.87 -18.81
N GLY A 468 -17.33 23.88 -18.74
CA GLY A 468 -18.18 22.70 -18.77
C GLY A 468 -18.70 22.23 -17.40
N ALA A 469 -18.15 22.73 -16.29
CA ALA A 469 -18.75 22.58 -14.96
C ALA A 469 -19.07 23.91 -14.28
N LEU A 470 -18.20 24.91 -14.42
CA LEU A 470 -18.46 26.24 -13.87
C LEU A 470 -19.32 27.07 -14.83
N GLU A 471 -20.29 27.80 -14.28
CA GLU A 471 -21.14 28.71 -15.05
C GLU A 471 -20.29 29.87 -15.63
N PRO A 472 -20.36 30.16 -16.94
CA PRO A 472 -19.54 31.20 -17.56
C PRO A 472 -19.77 32.60 -16.98
N SER A 473 -20.99 32.90 -16.53
CA SER A 473 -21.36 34.19 -15.93
C SER A 473 -20.47 34.54 -14.72
N TYR A 474 -20.14 33.55 -13.89
CA TYR A 474 -19.24 33.70 -12.74
C TYR A 474 -17.87 34.26 -13.12
N VAL A 475 -17.29 33.76 -14.21
CA VAL A 475 -15.97 34.19 -14.69
C VAL A 475 -16.07 35.54 -15.40
N ILE A 476 -17.08 35.71 -16.25
CA ILE A 476 -17.33 36.95 -17.00
C ILE A 476 -17.47 38.14 -16.04
N GLU A 477 -18.29 37.98 -14.98
CA GLU A 477 -18.48 39.01 -13.97
C GLU A 477 -17.16 39.44 -13.33
N LYS A 478 -16.31 38.48 -12.92
CA LYS A 478 -14.99 38.78 -12.34
C LYS A 478 -14.09 39.60 -13.28
N PHE A 479 -14.00 39.23 -14.54
CA PHE A 479 -13.11 39.95 -15.48
C PHE A 479 -13.68 41.30 -15.95
N LEU A 480 -15.01 41.47 -15.93
CA LEU A 480 -15.65 42.78 -16.10
C LEU A 480 -15.25 43.74 -14.96
N HIS A 481 -15.30 43.29 -13.71
CA HIS A 481 -14.94 44.10 -12.54
C HIS A 481 -13.47 44.56 -12.55
N CYS A 482 -12.56 43.70 -13.02
CA CYS A 482 -11.14 44.05 -13.14
C CYS A 482 -10.82 44.94 -14.37
N GLN A 483 -11.80 45.27 -15.20
CA GLN A 483 -11.66 46.07 -16.43
C GLN A 483 -10.58 45.51 -17.40
N ARG A 484 -10.36 44.19 -17.39
CA ARG A 484 -9.39 43.52 -18.28
C ARG A 484 -10.11 42.92 -19.49
N LEU A 485 -10.52 43.80 -20.40
CA LEU A 485 -11.28 43.45 -21.61
C LEU A 485 -10.58 42.37 -22.46
N TRP A 486 -9.25 42.43 -22.58
CA TRP A 486 -8.49 41.43 -23.34
C TRP A 486 -8.59 40.02 -22.73
N LEU A 487 -8.49 39.89 -21.40
CA LEU A 487 -8.64 38.61 -20.70
C LEU A 487 -10.07 38.07 -20.80
N LEU A 488 -11.06 38.95 -20.74
CA LEU A 488 -12.46 38.57 -20.95
C LEU A 488 -12.68 38.06 -22.38
N ALA A 489 -12.14 38.75 -23.39
CA ALA A 489 -12.24 38.32 -24.78
C ALA A 489 -11.58 36.95 -25.01
N LEU A 490 -10.42 36.70 -24.39
CA LEU A 490 -9.77 35.38 -24.43
C LEU A 490 -10.61 34.28 -23.76
N TYR A 491 -11.24 34.56 -22.62
CA TYR A 491 -12.13 33.61 -21.98
C TYR A 491 -13.29 33.23 -22.91
N LEU A 492 -13.94 34.22 -23.51
CA LEU A 492 -15.07 34.02 -24.42
C LEU A 492 -14.66 33.25 -25.68
N LEU A 493 -13.48 33.54 -26.24
CA LEU A 493 -12.90 32.77 -27.35
C LEU A 493 -12.76 31.29 -26.96
N HIS A 494 -12.19 30.99 -25.79
CA HIS A 494 -12.06 29.60 -25.32
C HIS A 494 -13.42 28.95 -25.03
N LEU A 495 -14.40 29.69 -24.53
CA LEU A 495 -15.76 29.20 -24.32
C LEU A 495 -16.41 28.76 -25.65
N HIS A 496 -16.15 29.51 -26.71
CA HIS A 496 -16.55 29.19 -28.08
C HIS A 496 -15.84 27.94 -28.61
N ARG A 497 -14.53 27.84 -28.46
CA ARG A 497 -13.74 26.65 -28.85
C ARG A 497 -14.21 25.37 -28.17
N CYS A 498 -14.75 25.48 -26.95
CA CYS A 498 -15.31 24.34 -26.22
C CYS A 498 -16.78 24.02 -26.59
N GLY A 499 -17.41 24.78 -27.50
CA GLY A 499 -18.81 24.59 -27.89
C GLY A 499 -19.82 24.87 -26.78
N ARG A 500 -19.44 25.65 -25.75
CA ARG A 500 -20.27 25.96 -24.58
C ARG A 500 -20.75 27.42 -24.55
N ALA A 501 -20.49 28.17 -25.62
CA ALA A 501 -20.91 29.56 -25.75
C ALA A 501 -22.38 29.67 -26.18
N SER A 502 -23.04 30.76 -25.79
CA SER A 502 -24.39 31.14 -26.20
C SER A 502 -24.31 32.37 -27.11
N GLN A 503 -25.41 32.73 -27.79
CA GLN A 503 -25.48 33.94 -28.62
C GLN A 503 -25.13 35.21 -27.82
N GLN A 504 -25.49 35.28 -26.54
CA GLN A 504 -25.15 36.41 -25.68
C GLN A 504 -23.64 36.51 -25.42
N HIS A 505 -22.96 35.36 -25.29
CA HIS A 505 -21.50 35.31 -25.15
C HIS A 505 -20.79 35.81 -26.43
N THR A 506 -21.35 35.51 -27.60
CA THR A 506 -20.84 35.99 -28.89
C THR A 506 -20.94 37.50 -29.05
N LEU A 507 -22.11 38.08 -28.73
CA LEU A 507 -22.30 39.53 -28.72
C LEU A 507 -21.36 40.21 -27.73
N LEU A 508 -21.15 39.63 -26.55
CA LEU A 508 -20.21 40.18 -25.57
C LEU A 508 -18.77 40.15 -26.10
N PHE A 509 -18.39 39.08 -26.80
CA PHE A 509 -17.06 38.95 -27.43
C PHE A 509 -16.85 40.02 -28.50
N PHE A 510 -17.82 40.23 -29.40
CA PHE A 510 -17.75 41.27 -30.43
C PHE A 510 -17.63 42.68 -29.85
N LYS A 511 -18.43 43.00 -28.83
CA LYS A 511 -18.31 44.28 -28.10
C LYS A 511 -16.92 44.46 -27.49
N CYS A 512 -16.34 43.40 -26.93
CA CYS A 512 -14.98 43.43 -26.40
C CYS A 512 -13.94 43.62 -27.51
N ALA A 513 -14.03 42.88 -28.62
CA ALA A 513 -13.12 42.96 -29.75
C ALA A 513 -13.15 44.35 -30.41
N ALA A 514 -14.35 44.89 -30.69
CA ALA A 514 -14.52 46.23 -31.26
C ALA A 514 -13.89 47.31 -30.37
N LYS A 515 -14.03 47.18 -29.04
CA LYS A 515 -13.44 48.12 -28.08
C LYS A 515 -11.92 47.99 -27.98
N LEU A 516 -11.37 46.79 -28.18
CA LEU A 516 -9.92 46.54 -28.18
C LEU A 516 -9.24 46.95 -29.49
N LYS A 517 -10.00 47.07 -30.59
CA LYS A 517 -9.50 47.33 -31.96
C LYS A 517 -8.42 46.33 -32.40
N ASP A 518 -8.53 45.09 -31.93
CA ASP A 518 -7.59 44.01 -32.24
C ASP A 518 -8.15 43.15 -33.38
N GLU A 519 -7.82 43.56 -34.60
CA GLU A 519 -8.23 42.86 -35.83
C GLU A 519 -7.69 41.42 -35.88
N ASN A 520 -6.56 41.14 -35.23
CA ASN A 520 -5.96 39.80 -35.21
C ASN A 520 -6.76 38.85 -34.32
N LEU A 521 -7.23 39.33 -33.16
CA LEU A 521 -8.09 38.54 -32.27
C LEU A 521 -9.43 38.21 -32.96
N PHE A 522 -9.98 39.19 -33.69
CA PHE A 522 -11.24 39.03 -34.40
C PHE A 522 -11.12 38.09 -35.61
N SER A 523 -10.07 38.24 -36.43
CA SER A 523 -9.79 37.32 -37.54
C SER A 523 -9.52 35.91 -37.04
N ALA A 524 -8.69 35.76 -35.99
CA ALA A 524 -8.42 34.47 -35.36
C ALA A 524 -9.69 33.79 -34.81
N PHE A 525 -10.70 34.56 -34.39
CA PHE A 525 -11.99 34.01 -33.97
C PHE A 525 -12.83 33.52 -35.16
N LEU A 526 -12.89 34.28 -36.26
CA LEU A 526 -13.68 33.90 -37.45
C LEU A 526 -13.05 32.74 -38.24
N ASP A 527 -11.73 32.67 -38.25
CA ASP A 527 -10.96 31.67 -38.99
C ASP A 527 -10.81 30.36 -38.20
N ASP A 528 -11.18 30.32 -36.91
CA ASP A 528 -11.02 29.13 -36.08
C ASP A 528 -12.02 28.02 -36.48
N PRO A 529 -11.55 26.86 -36.97
CA PRO A 529 -12.43 25.78 -37.42
C PRO A 529 -13.20 25.12 -36.28
N SER A 530 -12.80 25.32 -35.02
CA SER A 530 -13.50 24.77 -33.85
C SER A 530 -14.74 25.57 -33.45
N ILE A 531 -14.94 26.76 -34.03
CA ILE A 531 -16.06 27.65 -33.68
C ILE A 531 -17.15 27.52 -34.75
N SER A 532 -18.36 27.14 -34.33
CA SER A 532 -19.50 26.99 -35.24
C SER A 532 -19.93 28.33 -35.83
N ARG A 533 -19.93 28.44 -37.16
CA ARG A 533 -20.39 29.63 -37.89
C ARG A 533 -21.88 29.95 -37.66
N ASP A 534 -22.68 28.91 -37.41
CA ASP A 534 -24.11 29.07 -37.12
C ASP A 534 -24.36 29.77 -35.77
N ALA A 535 -23.44 29.61 -34.81
CA ALA A 535 -23.49 30.34 -33.54
C ALA A 535 -23.10 31.82 -33.69
N ILE A 536 -22.32 32.16 -34.73
CA ILE A 536 -21.78 33.50 -34.96
C ILE A 536 -22.77 34.39 -35.72
N LEU A 537 -23.40 33.85 -36.77
CA LEU A 537 -24.20 34.62 -37.73
C LEU A 537 -25.29 35.49 -37.09
N PRO A 538 -26.13 34.98 -36.16
CA PRO A 538 -27.22 35.75 -35.58
C PRO A 538 -26.72 36.92 -34.72
N ALA A 539 -25.63 36.71 -33.98
CA ALA A 539 -24.99 37.74 -33.16
C ALA A 539 -24.34 38.82 -34.04
N ALA A 540 -23.65 38.42 -35.11
CA ALA A 540 -22.99 39.35 -36.03
C ALA A 540 -24.00 40.28 -36.72
N ILE A 541 -25.11 39.73 -37.21
CA ILE A 541 -26.19 40.51 -37.83
C ILE A 541 -26.77 41.53 -36.85
N GLN A 542 -26.96 41.14 -35.58
CA GLN A 542 -27.52 42.03 -34.56
C GLN A 542 -26.55 43.16 -34.22
N GLU A 543 -25.25 42.89 -34.16
CA GLU A 543 -24.22 43.91 -33.91
C GLU A 543 -24.06 44.88 -35.08
N CYS A 544 -24.06 44.37 -36.32
CA CYS A 544 -24.06 45.19 -37.53
C CYS A 544 -25.33 46.04 -37.72
N ARG A 545 -26.41 45.77 -36.99
CA ARG A 545 -27.62 46.61 -36.98
C ARG A 545 -27.62 47.65 -35.86
N ALA A 546 -26.77 47.47 -34.85
CA ALA A 546 -26.71 48.32 -33.66
C ALA A 546 -25.63 49.41 -33.75
N ASN A 547 -24.62 49.19 -34.59
CA ASN A 547 -23.64 50.19 -35.04
C ASN A 547 -24.00 50.65 -36.45
#